data_AF-A0A1G0FZZ8-F1
#
_entry.id   AF-A0A1G0FZZ8-F1
#
_cell.length_a   1.000
_cell.length_b   1.000
_cell.length_c   1.000
_cell.angle_alpha   90.00
_cell.angle_beta   90.00
_cell.angle_gamma   90.00
#
_symmetry.space_group_name_H-M   'P 1'
#
loop_
_entity.id
_entity.type
_entity.pdbx_description
1 polymer ?
#
loop_
_entity_poly.entity_id
_entity_poly.type
_entity_poly.pdbx_seq_one_letter_code
_entity_poly.pdbx_strand_id
1 'polypeptide(L)'
;MKSEMNGVTNLCHGDMGMLDFLLMAEQKGLITLGYIKQQFEKIILTRLNNLNELQTNHIGCIFIPGIMTGLSGVAYQLMRIVKPNQPPSLLSLGFFKQGAL
;
A
#
# COMPACT_ATOMS: atom_id res chain seq x y z
N MET A 1 -9.53 15.27 -18.24
CA MET A 1 -8.27 14.54 -18.46
C MET A 1 -8.38 13.25 -17.68
N LYS A 2 -8.72 12.11 -18.32
CA LYS A 2 -8.77 10.82 -17.63
C LYS A 2 -7.32 10.45 -17.31
N SER A 3 -6.95 10.43 -16.04
CA SER A 3 -5.62 9.98 -15.65
C SER A 3 -5.50 8.50 -16.05
N GLU A 4 -4.47 8.16 -16.81
CA GLU A 4 -4.09 6.79 -17.19
C GLU A 4 -3.54 6.02 -15.98
N MET A 5 -4.14 6.16 -14.80
CA MET A 5 -3.64 5.60 -13.55
C MET A 5 -4.53 4.43 -13.08
N ASN A 6 -4.97 3.61 -14.03
CA ASN A 6 -5.75 2.38 -13.84
C ASN A 6 -4.87 1.24 -13.28
N GLY A 7 -4.27 1.46 -12.11
CA GLY A 7 -3.52 0.44 -11.37
C GLY A 7 -4.38 -0.22 -10.30
N VAL A 8 -4.21 -1.52 -10.09
CA VAL A 8 -4.87 -2.21 -8.99
C VAL A 8 -4.24 -1.78 -7.66
N THR A 9 -5.07 -1.39 -6.71
CA THR A 9 -4.68 -0.90 -5.37
C THR A 9 -4.88 -2.02 -4.35
N ASN A 10 -4.07 -3.07 -4.42
CA ASN A 10 -4.09 -4.18 -3.46
C ASN A 10 -2.68 -4.69 -3.13
N LEU A 11 -2.57 -5.56 -2.12
CA LEU A 11 -1.29 -6.13 -1.67
C LEU A 11 -0.80 -7.29 -2.56
N CYS A 12 -1.70 -8.05 -3.18
CA CYS A 12 -1.36 -9.28 -3.89
C CYS A 12 -0.63 -9.05 -5.23
N HIS A 13 -1.09 -8.08 -6.02
CA HIS A 13 -0.60 -7.82 -7.38
C HIS A 13 -0.80 -6.34 -7.77
N GLY A 14 -0.83 -5.46 -6.78
CA GLY A 14 -1.09 -4.05 -6.96
C GLY A 14 -0.03 -3.16 -6.32
N ASP A 15 -0.30 -1.86 -6.37
CA ASP A 15 0.60 -0.80 -5.96
C ASP A 15 1.00 -0.90 -4.47
N MET A 16 0.13 -1.48 -3.62
CA MET A 16 0.44 -1.67 -2.19
C MET A 16 1.50 -2.73 -1.97
N GLY A 17 1.51 -3.81 -2.76
CA GLY A 17 2.55 -4.84 -2.67
C GLY A 17 3.91 -4.33 -3.15
N MET A 18 3.91 -3.51 -4.22
CA MET A 18 5.13 -2.83 -4.66
C MET A 18 5.67 -1.89 -3.58
N LEU A 19 4.79 -1.09 -2.97
CA LEU A 19 5.18 -0.18 -1.90
C LEU A 19 5.70 -0.93 -0.66
N ASP A 20 5.14 -2.10 -0.35
CA ASP A 20 5.61 -2.96 0.74
C ASP A 20 7.08 -3.37 0.53
N PHE A 21 7.42 -3.80 -0.68
CA PHE A 21 8.79 -4.14 -1.06
C PHE A 21 9.73 -2.93 -0.96
N LEU A 22 9.32 -1.76 -1.47
CA LEU A 22 10.13 -0.54 -1.39
C LEU A 22 10.38 -0.10 0.06
N LEU A 23 9.36 -0.17 0.92
CA LEU A 23 9.52 0.13 2.34
C LEU A 23 10.50 -0.82 3.02
N MET A 24 10.46 -2.11 2.70
CA MET A 24 11.44 -3.08 3.22
C MET A 24 12.86 -2.77 2.76
N ALA A 25 13.05 -2.36 1.51
CA ALA A 25 14.36 -1.98 0.99
C ALA A 25 14.91 -0.73 1.70
N GLU A 26 14.08 0.29 1.95
CA GLU A 26 14.46 1.47 2.73
C GLU A 26 14.81 1.10 4.18
N GLN A 27 14.03 0.24 4.84
CA GLN A 27 14.32 -0.22 6.20
C GLN A 27 15.65 -0.97 6.33
N LYS A 28 16.11 -1.59 5.24
CA LYS A 28 17.42 -2.25 5.14
C LYS A 28 18.54 -1.29 4.72
N GLY A 29 18.24 0.00 4.51
CA GLY A 29 19.22 1.01 4.07
C GLY A 29 19.66 0.84 2.62
N LEU A 30 18.92 0.10 1.80
CA LEU A 30 19.27 -0.15 0.40
C LEU A 30 18.89 1.00 -0.52
N ILE A 31 17.84 1.75 -0.15
CA ILE A 31 17.32 2.90 -0.89
C ILE A 31 16.86 3.99 0.08
N THR A 32 16.56 5.17 -0.46
CA THR A 32 15.80 6.23 0.22
C THR A 32 14.52 6.49 -0.56
N LEU A 33 13.36 6.34 0.06
CA LEU A 33 12.08 6.45 -0.65
C LEU A 33 11.72 7.90 -0.97
N GLY A 34 12.13 8.88 -0.15
CA GLY A 34 12.07 10.33 -0.42
C GLY A 34 10.87 10.77 -1.27
N TYR A 35 11.15 11.19 -2.51
CA TYR A 35 10.15 11.64 -3.48
C TYR A 35 9.14 10.55 -3.88
N ILE A 36 9.57 9.30 -4.01
CA ILE A 36 8.70 8.16 -4.40
C ILE A 36 7.57 7.97 -3.38
N LYS A 37 7.89 8.07 -2.08
CA LYS A 37 6.88 7.98 -1.01
C LYS A 37 5.81 9.06 -1.18
N GLN A 38 6.22 10.31 -1.42
CA GLN A 38 5.29 11.43 -1.62
C GLN A 38 4.39 11.23 -2.85
N GLN A 39 4.94 10.65 -3.93
CA GLN A 39 4.13 10.34 -5.12
C GLN A 39 3.11 9.24 -4.84
N PHE A 40 3.53 8.16 -4.17
CA PHE A 40 2.61 7.09 -3.77
C PHE A 40 1.48 7.60 -2.87
N GLU A 41 1.81 8.43 -1.87
CA GLU A 41 0.81 9.06 -1.01
C GLU A 41 -0.19 9.90 -1.81
N LYS A 42 0.27 10.76 -2.73
CA LYS A 42 -0.60 11.55 -3.60
C LYS A 42 -1.52 10.70 -4.47
N ILE A 43 -0.96 9.65 -5.09
CA ILE A 43 -1.70 8.72 -5.95
C ILE A 43 -2.81 8.02 -5.15
N ILE A 44 -2.47 7.48 -3.98
CA ILE A 44 -3.43 6.76 -3.14
C ILE A 44 -4.50 7.70 -2.60
N LEU A 45 -4.13 8.89 -2.12
CA LEU A 45 -5.10 9.88 -1.64
C LEU A 45 -6.04 10.36 -2.75
N THR A 46 -5.53 10.50 -3.98
CA THR A 46 -6.36 10.83 -5.15
C THR A 46 -7.39 9.73 -5.41
N ARG A 47 -6.97 8.46 -5.41
CA ARG A 47 -7.87 7.31 -5.58
C ARG A 47 -8.85 7.14 -4.42
N LEU A 48 -8.44 7.41 -3.18
CA LEU A 48 -9.34 7.38 -2.02
C LEU A 48 -10.40 8.47 -2.07
N ASN A 49 -10.06 9.66 -2.58
CA ASN A 49 -11.01 10.77 -2.75
C ASN A 49 -12.00 10.53 -3.89
N ASN A 50 -11.65 9.70 -4.87
CA ASN A 50 -12.55 9.26 -5.93
C ASN A 50 -12.65 7.74 -5.92
N LEU A 51 -13.56 7.18 -5.12
CA LEU A 51 -13.69 5.72 -4.93
C LEU A 51 -13.88 4.93 -6.23
N ASN A 52 -14.35 5.55 -7.32
CA ASN A 52 -14.44 4.93 -8.64
C ASN A 52 -13.06 4.64 -9.27
N GLU A 53 -12.01 5.34 -8.83
CA GLU A 53 -10.61 5.14 -9.20
C GLU A 53 -9.89 4.16 -8.25
N LEU A 54 -10.51 3.80 -7.13
CA LEU A 54 -9.97 2.84 -6.17
C LEU A 54 -10.33 1.40 -6.56
N GLN A 55 -9.64 0.88 -7.57
CA GLN A 55 -9.82 -0.51 -8.00
C GLN A 55 -8.95 -1.44 -7.16
N THR A 56 -9.52 -2.23 -6.24
CA THR A 56 -8.76 -3.24 -5.49
C THR A 56 -8.68 -4.60 -6.20
N ASN A 57 -9.43 -4.79 -7.30
CA ASN A 57 -9.40 -5.98 -8.13
C ASN A 57 -9.70 -5.62 -9.60
N HIS A 58 -9.59 -6.61 -10.50
CA HIS A 58 -9.93 -6.47 -11.92
C HIS A 58 -11.42 -6.68 -12.25
N ILE A 59 -12.25 -7.08 -11.27
CA ILE A 59 -13.67 -7.44 -11.45
C ILE A 59 -14.59 -6.24 -11.12
N GLY A 60 -14.03 -5.03 -10.98
CA GLY A 60 -14.77 -3.79 -10.76
C GLY A 60 -14.86 -3.38 -9.28
N CYS A 61 -15.72 -2.41 -8.97
CA CYS A 61 -15.83 -1.79 -7.63
C CYS A 61 -16.62 -2.65 -6.62
N ILE A 62 -16.39 -3.97 -6.56
CA ILE A 62 -16.94 -4.80 -5.49
C ILE A 62 -16.11 -4.56 -4.23
N PHE A 63 -16.75 -4.14 -3.15
CA PHE A 63 -16.10 -3.98 -1.86
C PHE A 63 -15.56 -5.34 -1.37
N ILE A 64 -14.25 -5.52 -1.41
CA ILE A 64 -13.58 -6.71 -0.87
C ILE A 64 -12.93 -6.30 0.47
N PRO A 65 -13.39 -6.85 1.61
CA PRO A 65 -12.80 -6.55 2.93
C PRO A 65 -11.50 -7.31 3.20
N GLY A 66 -11.01 -8.11 2.25
CA GLY A 66 -9.82 -8.95 2.43
C GLY A 66 -8.51 -8.16 2.56
N ILE A 67 -7.48 -8.81 3.09
CA ILE A 67 -6.12 -8.25 3.18
C ILE A 67 -5.45 -8.22 1.79
N MET A 68 -5.43 -9.34 1.06
CA MET A 68 -4.58 -9.44 -0.13
C MET A 68 -5.13 -8.69 -1.35
N THR A 69 -6.44 -8.75 -1.56
CA THR A 69 -7.13 -8.20 -2.75
C THR A 69 -8.15 -7.11 -2.40
N GLY A 70 -8.11 -6.62 -1.15
CA GLY A 70 -9.16 -5.77 -0.60
C GLY A 70 -8.66 -4.58 0.19
N LEU A 71 -9.63 -3.81 0.71
CA LEU A 71 -9.38 -2.53 1.38
C LEU A 71 -8.70 -2.66 2.74
N SER A 72 -8.85 -3.80 3.43
CA SER A 72 -8.12 -4.03 4.68
C SER A 72 -6.61 -4.04 4.45
N GLY A 73 -6.15 -4.55 3.29
CA GLY A 73 -4.74 -4.49 2.91
C GLY A 73 -4.27 -3.08 2.58
N VAL A 74 -5.11 -2.30 1.89
CA VAL A 74 -4.85 -0.88 1.61
C VAL A 74 -4.70 -0.10 2.90
N ALA A 75 -5.65 -0.24 3.83
CA ALA A 75 -5.61 0.41 5.14
C ALA A 75 -4.37 -0.01 5.95
N TYR A 76 -4.04 -1.31 5.95
CA TYR A 76 -2.83 -1.81 6.58
C TYR A 76 -1.57 -1.15 6.03
N GLN A 77 -1.47 -1.05 4.70
CA GLN A 77 -0.32 -0.46 4.06
C GLN A 77 -0.21 1.04 4.32
N LEU A 78 -1.32 1.77 4.34
CA LEU A 78 -1.34 3.18 4.74
C LEU A 78 -0.77 3.37 6.16
N MET A 79 -1.12 2.49 7.11
CA MET A 79 -0.53 2.53 8.45
C MET A 79 0.98 2.28 8.42
N ARG A 80 1.47 1.37 7.57
CA ARG A 80 2.92 1.17 7.37
C ARG A 80 3.61 2.38 6.78
N ILE A 81 3.00 3.12 5.85
CA ILE A 81 3.62 4.34 5.29
C ILE A 81 3.86 5.39 6.38
N VAL A 82 2.87 5.59 7.27
CA VAL A 82 2.95 6.58 8.35
C VAL A 82 3.91 6.12 9.44
N LYS A 83 3.91 4.83 9.79
CA LYS A 83 4.77 4.26 10.83
C LYS A 83 5.48 3.00 10.33
N PRO A 84 6.50 3.12 9.44
CA PRO A 84 7.10 1.96 8.75
C PRO A 84 7.68 0.92 9.70
N ASN A 85 8.14 1.36 10.87
CA ASN A 85 8.78 0.51 11.86
C ASN A 85 7.83 -0.17 12.85
N GLN A 86 6.51 0.06 12.76
CA GLN A 86 5.52 -0.54 13.68
C GLN A 86 4.84 -1.79 13.08
N PRO A 87 4.02 -1.71 12.01
CA PRO A 87 3.44 -2.91 11.44
C PRO A 87 4.48 -3.63 10.56
N PRO A 88 4.67 -4.96 10.72
CA PRO A 88 5.55 -5.72 9.85
C PRO A 88 5.02 -5.77 8.41
N SER A 89 5.86 -6.18 7.46
CA SER A 89 5.35 -6.59 6.14
C SER A 89 4.56 -7.89 6.31
N LEU A 90 3.30 -7.89 5.88
CA LEU A 90 2.50 -9.12 5.82
C LEU A 90 2.94 -10.03 4.66
N LEU A 91 3.43 -9.45 3.56
CA LEU A 91 3.86 -10.21 2.38
C LEU A 91 5.13 -11.01 2.65
N SER A 92 6.03 -10.50 3.49
CA SER A 92 7.22 -11.22 3.92
C SER A 92 6.99 -12.09 5.17
N LEU A 93 5.74 -12.18 5.65
CA LEU A 93 5.39 -12.82 6.93
C LEU A 93 6.27 -12.31 8.09
N GLY A 94 6.50 -10.99 8.13
CA GLY A 94 7.29 -10.34 9.16
C GLY A 94 6.59 -10.35 10.53
N PHE A 95 7.39 -10.20 11.58
CA PHE A 95 6.90 -10.17 12.97
C PHE A 95 7.04 -8.77 13.58
N PHE A 96 6.18 -8.46 14.54
CA PHE A 96 6.33 -7.24 15.35
C PHE A 96 7.65 -7.29 16.11
N LYS A 97 8.38 -6.16 16.14
CA LYS A 97 9.50 -6.01 17.07
C LYS A 97 8.93 -5.86 18.48
N GLN A 98 9.41 -6.68 19.42
CA GLN A 98 9.04 -6.56 20.84
C GLN A 98 9.36 -5.14 21.34
N GLY A 99 8.39 -4.49 22.03
CA GLY A 99 8.55 -3.19 22.67
C GLY A 99 7.91 -1.97 21.97
N ALA A 100 7.03 -2.17 20.98
CA ALA A 100 6.39 -1.08 20.21
C ALA A 100 4.91 -0.81 20.57
N LEU A 101 4.48 -1.14 21.78
CA LEU A 101 3.17 -0.75 22.35
C LEU A 101 3.36 0.18 23.54
#